data_AF-B0C5P6-F1
#
_entry.id   AF-B0C5P6-F1
#
_cell.length_a   1.000
_cell.length_b   1.000
_cell.length_c   1.000
_cell.angle_alpha   90.00
_cell.angle_beta   90.00
_cell.angle_gamma   90.00
#
_symmetry.space_group_name_H-M   'P 1'
#
loop_
_entity.id
_entity.type
_entity.pdbx_description
1 polymer ?
#
loop_
_entity_poly.entity_id
_entity_poly.type
_entity_poly.pdbx_seq_one_letter_code
_entity_poly.pdbx_strand_id
1 'polypeptide(L)'
;MKIVTKKPVFRSLLSLSLLSSWLLIGGCNQANQDSTQTTDEVAELKSKLQDLEAENKTLKEQQDEIGLGSDPLKEAKPVSEIVSKAPEDTSDNAPVSEAETTKPAAVAFKDIADLPTQPLIADLIKLEILEATDDQNFQPYESISRGEYMLWLFKAHNAISRPAQKIRLAPTFDPEFTDIDAKHPAFKVVQALANAGYSVGYDDKTFKPDQPITREEMISIKVGIDKGKSIKPVSASSLRAAWKFSDIAEIDKRHSGYIYNDLFTKGPQGSNIERAFGKIGTFKPKQAAKRHEAAATLWQIGRETAPKALERKEKELS
;
A
#
# COMPACT_ATOMS: atom_id res chain seq x y z
N MET A 1 28.46 16.09 -30.28
CA MET A 1 28.26 14.73 -29.74
C MET A 1 29.27 14.53 -28.60
N LYS A 2 28.81 14.70 -27.35
CA LYS A 2 29.55 14.32 -26.13
C LYS A 2 28.55 13.64 -25.22
N ILE A 3 28.79 12.36 -24.95
CA ILE A 3 27.93 11.48 -24.16
C ILE A 3 28.28 11.73 -22.68
N VAL A 4 27.30 12.16 -21.89
CA VAL A 4 27.42 12.25 -20.43
C VAL A 4 26.67 11.05 -19.84
N THR A 5 27.42 10.07 -19.38
CA THR A 5 26.91 8.92 -18.62
C THR A 5 26.62 9.33 -17.18
N LYS A 6 25.35 9.38 -16.76
CA LYS A 6 24.96 9.52 -15.35
C LYS A 6 24.87 8.12 -14.71
N LYS A 7 25.68 7.85 -13.69
CA LYS A 7 25.50 6.69 -12.79
C LYS A 7 24.41 7.00 -11.75
N PRO A 8 23.55 6.04 -11.38
CA PRO A 8 22.55 6.24 -10.33
C PRO A 8 23.18 6.10 -8.93
N VAL A 9 22.88 7.04 -8.05
CA VAL A 9 23.24 7.03 -6.62
C VAL A 9 22.11 6.37 -5.84
N PHE A 10 22.38 5.21 -5.24
CA PHE A 10 21.49 4.55 -4.28
C PHE A 10 21.54 5.28 -2.93
N ARG A 11 20.40 5.69 -2.38
CA ARG A 11 20.28 6.22 -1.01
C ARG A 11 19.68 5.15 -0.09
N SER A 12 20.45 4.76 0.92
CA SER A 12 20.01 3.95 2.07
C SER A 12 19.71 4.89 3.24
N LEU A 13 18.49 4.84 3.78
CA LEU A 13 18.10 5.59 4.98
C LEU A 13 18.04 4.61 6.16
N LEU A 14 19.01 4.70 7.08
CA LEU A 14 18.96 4.04 8.38
C LEU A 14 18.52 5.06 9.44
N SER A 15 17.38 4.76 10.08
CA SER A 15 16.82 5.48 11.21
C SER A 15 17.55 5.11 12.51
N LEU A 16 18.08 6.09 13.25
CA LEU A 16 18.51 5.90 14.64
C LEU A 16 17.34 6.23 15.58
N SER A 17 16.92 5.25 16.39
CA SER A 17 16.32 5.50 17.70
C SER A 17 17.22 4.89 18.76
N LEU A 18 17.60 5.67 19.78
CA LEU A 18 18.35 5.18 20.92
C LEU A 18 17.40 5.09 22.13
N LEU A 19 17.28 3.87 22.65
CA LEU A 19 16.74 3.59 23.97
C LEU A 19 17.76 3.99 25.04
N SER A 20 17.29 4.61 26.11
CA SER A 20 18.02 4.76 27.37
C SER A 20 17.32 3.95 28.47
N SER A 21 18.01 2.95 29.05
CA SER A 21 18.08 2.73 30.51
C SER A 21 18.91 1.49 30.89
N TRP A 22 20.05 1.78 31.54
CA TRP A 22 20.56 1.27 32.83
C TRP A 22 20.66 -0.25 33.11
N LEU A 23 21.88 -0.74 33.42
CA LEU A 23 22.34 -1.01 34.81
C LEU A 23 23.85 -1.39 34.86
N LEU A 24 24.55 -0.88 35.89
CA LEU A 24 25.84 -1.36 36.42
C LEU A 24 25.64 -2.76 37.07
N ILE A 25 26.59 -3.71 37.17
CA ILE A 25 27.84 -3.71 37.97
C ILE A 25 28.64 -4.98 37.59
N GLY A 26 29.98 -4.87 37.53
CA GLY A 26 30.88 -5.94 38.02
C GLY A 26 31.90 -6.50 37.03
N GLY A 27 33.15 -6.01 37.07
CA GLY A 27 34.28 -6.68 36.42
C GLY A 27 35.44 -5.77 36.04
N CYS A 28 36.18 -5.25 37.04
CA CYS A 28 37.41 -4.48 36.84
C CYS A 28 38.51 -5.35 36.20
N ASN A 29 38.61 -5.34 34.87
CA ASN A 29 39.89 -5.39 34.13
C ASN A 29 39.74 -5.13 32.61
N GLN A 30 38.51 -4.92 32.12
CA GLN A 30 38.21 -4.59 30.72
C GLN A 30 38.14 -3.07 30.44
N ALA A 31 38.36 -2.20 31.44
CA ALA A 31 38.01 -0.78 31.32
C ALA A 31 38.99 0.09 30.52
N ASN A 32 40.19 -0.41 30.19
CA ASN A 32 41.22 0.39 29.50
C ASN A 32 41.35 0.08 27.99
N GLN A 33 40.81 -1.05 27.52
CA GLN A 33 40.72 -1.35 26.10
C GLN A 33 39.37 -0.93 25.50
N ASP A 34 38.27 -1.01 26.27
CA ASP A 34 36.97 -0.51 25.81
C ASP A 34 36.93 1.03 25.71
N SER A 35 37.61 1.76 26.61
CA SER A 35 37.55 3.23 26.61
C SER A 35 38.26 3.87 25.42
N THR A 36 39.34 3.25 24.93
CA THR A 36 40.12 3.69 23.76
C THR A 36 39.39 3.37 22.46
N GLN A 37 38.81 2.18 22.34
CA GLN A 37 37.96 1.81 21.19
C GLN A 37 36.72 2.71 21.09
N THR A 38 36.09 3.05 22.22
CA THR A 38 34.93 3.96 22.23
C THR A 38 35.30 5.40 21.88
N THR A 39 36.53 5.85 22.18
CA THR A 39 36.96 7.21 21.83
C THR A 39 37.29 7.35 20.34
N ASP A 40 37.87 6.32 19.74
CA ASP A 40 38.15 6.29 18.30
C ASP A 40 36.86 6.24 17.47
N GLU A 41 35.85 5.46 17.87
CA GLU A 41 34.54 5.42 17.22
C GLU A 41 33.81 6.77 17.31
N VAL A 42 33.90 7.45 18.46
CA VAL A 42 33.31 8.79 18.63
C VAL A 42 34.04 9.83 17.77
N ALA A 43 35.36 9.72 17.61
CA ALA A 43 36.13 10.60 16.72
C ALA A 43 35.75 10.37 15.24
N GLU A 44 35.60 9.12 14.82
CA GLU A 44 35.18 8.76 13.46
C GLU A 44 33.76 9.26 13.16
N LEU A 45 32.83 9.10 14.10
CA LEU A 45 31.45 9.58 13.95
C LEU A 45 31.38 11.11 13.87
N LYS A 46 32.22 11.84 14.64
CA LYS A 46 32.31 13.30 14.54
C LYS A 46 32.86 13.75 13.18
N SER A 47 33.87 13.06 12.65
CA SER A 47 34.39 13.34 11.31
C SER A 47 33.30 13.14 10.25
N LYS A 48 32.58 12.01 10.29
CA LYS A 48 31.49 11.73 9.34
C LYS A 48 30.35 12.75 9.43
N LEU A 49 30.06 13.26 10.63
CA LEU A 49 29.06 14.31 10.80
C LEU A 49 29.49 15.63 10.16
N GLN A 50 30.75 16.03 10.33
CA GLN A 50 31.30 17.24 9.68
C GLN A 50 31.27 17.14 8.15
N ASP A 51 31.61 15.97 7.60
CA ASP A 51 31.57 15.73 6.16
C ASP A 51 30.13 15.83 5.61
N LEU A 52 29.15 15.27 6.33
CA LEU A 52 27.73 15.36 5.97
C LEU A 52 27.17 16.78 6.09
N GLU A 53 27.63 17.56 7.06
CA GLU A 53 27.24 18.97 7.19
C GLU A 53 27.82 19.80 6.04
N ALA A 54 29.06 19.54 5.62
CA ALA A 54 29.67 20.18 4.45
C ALA A 54 28.96 19.80 3.14
N GLU A 55 28.56 18.53 2.97
CA GLU A 55 27.80 18.07 1.81
C GLU A 55 26.41 18.73 1.77
N ASN A 56 25.70 18.80 2.90
CA ASN A 56 24.41 19.47 2.98
C ASN A 56 24.50 20.98 2.70
N LYS A 57 25.58 21.64 3.17
CA LYS A 57 25.83 23.04 2.86
C LYS A 57 26.02 23.25 1.36
N THR A 58 26.82 22.40 0.72
CA THR A 58 27.07 22.44 -0.73
C THR A 58 25.78 22.19 -1.54
N LEU A 59 24.95 21.23 -1.11
CA LEU A 59 23.66 20.96 -1.74
C LEU A 59 22.68 22.13 -1.61
N LYS A 60 22.71 22.84 -0.48
CA LYS A 60 21.88 24.03 -0.25
C LYS A 60 22.31 25.20 -1.13
N GLU A 61 23.61 25.44 -1.25
CA GLU A 61 24.16 26.44 -2.18
C GLU A 61 23.82 26.11 -3.63
N GLN A 62 23.90 24.83 -4.03
CA GLN A 62 23.44 24.38 -5.36
C GLN A 62 21.92 24.54 -5.57
N GLN A 63 21.14 24.45 -4.50
CA GLN A 63 19.68 24.64 -4.53
C GLN A 63 19.30 26.12 -4.63
N ASP A 64 20.12 27.01 -4.09
CA ASP A 64 19.99 28.47 -4.22
C ASP A 64 20.43 28.96 -5.62
N GLU A 65 21.46 28.34 -6.24
CA GLU A 65 21.91 28.66 -7.60
C GLU A 65 20.91 28.28 -8.71
N ILE A 66 20.07 27.27 -8.49
CA ILE A 66 18.98 26.88 -9.42
C ILE A 66 17.71 27.73 -9.27
N GLY A 67 17.74 28.78 -8.44
CA GLY A 67 16.70 29.82 -8.40
C GLY A 67 15.31 29.37 -7.93
N LEU A 68 15.19 28.20 -7.30
CA LEU A 68 13.95 27.75 -6.66
C LEU A 68 13.96 28.10 -5.17
N GLY A 69 13.98 29.42 -4.91
CA GLY A 69 13.65 29.98 -3.62
C GLY A 69 12.19 29.70 -3.25
N SER A 70 11.96 29.56 -1.96
CA SER A 70 10.68 29.28 -1.29
C SER A 70 9.44 29.99 -1.87
N ASP A 71 8.36 29.19 -2.02
CA ASP A 71 6.92 29.56 -1.99
C ASP A 71 6.22 29.88 -3.34
N PRO A 72 5.57 28.89 -4.03
CA PRO A 72 4.81 29.12 -5.27
C PRO A 72 3.31 29.38 -5.02
N LEU A 73 2.96 30.14 -3.99
CA LEU A 73 1.58 30.56 -3.72
C LEU A 73 1.47 32.06 -3.48
N LYS A 74 2.03 32.88 -4.37
CA LYS A 74 1.64 34.29 -4.54
C LYS A 74 2.10 34.79 -5.91
N GLU A 75 1.28 34.53 -6.93
CA GLU A 75 0.98 35.44 -8.04
C GLU A 75 0.25 34.67 -9.14
N ALA A 76 -1.08 34.72 -9.10
CA ALA A 76 -1.89 34.59 -10.30
C ALA A 76 -2.95 35.71 -10.25
N LYS A 77 -2.74 36.75 -11.05
CA LYS A 77 -3.80 37.68 -11.46
C LYS A 77 -4.32 37.27 -12.85
N PRO A 78 -5.59 37.56 -13.15
CA PRO A 78 -6.37 36.78 -14.10
C PRO A 78 -6.11 37.25 -15.55
N VAL A 79 -6.00 36.30 -16.47
CA VAL A 79 -6.04 36.61 -17.90
C VAL A 79 -7.44 36.30 -18.41
N SER A 80 -8.23 37.38 -18.49
CA SER A 80 -9.38 37.47 -19.38
C SER A 80 -8.89 38.03 -20.72
N GLU A 81 -9.60 37.65 -21.80
CA GLU A 81 -9.48 38.14 -23.18
C GLU A 81 -8.26 37.71 -24.01
N ILE A 82 -8.42 36.61 -24.76
CA ILE A 82 -8.19 36.63 -26.22
C ILE A 82 -9.30 35.81 -26.89
N VAL A 83 -10.19 36.49 -27.60
CA VAL A 83 -11.28 35.92 -28.42
C VAL A 83 -10.86 35.89 -29.90
N SER A 84 -11.48 34.96 -30.64
CA SER A 84 -11.55 34.78 -32.10
C SER A 84 -10.38 33.99 -32.72
N LYS A 85 -10.60 32.92 -33.50
CA LYS A 85 -11.64 32.72 -34.53
C LYS A 85 -11.78 31.21 -34.85
N ALA A 86 -13.03 30.74 -34.90
CA ALA A 86 -13.42 29.43 -35.44
C ALA A 86 -13.75 29.53 -36.96
N PRO A 87 -13.91 28.38 -37.63
CA PRO A 87 -15.09 28.21 -38.47
C PRO A 87 -15.93 27.01 -38.04
N GLU A 88 -17.22 27.16 -38.34
CA GLU A 88 -18.36 26.32 -37.99
C GLU A 88 -18.30 24.89 -38.55
N ASP A 89 -18.78 23.92 -37.78
CA ASP A 89 -19.60 22.84 -38.31
C ASP A 89 -20.73 22.52 -37.31
N THR A 90 -21.89 22.20 -37.87
CA THR A 90 -23.24 22.34 -37.33
C THR A 90 -23.81 21.06 -36.71
N SER A 91 -24.85 21.26 -35.89
CA SER A 91 -25.96 20.32 -35.59
C SER A 91 -25.73 19.25 -34.52
N ASP A 92 -26.10 19.53 -33.26
CA ASP A 92 -27.42 19.15 -32.71
C ASP A 92 -27.45 19.42 -31.21
N ASN A 93 -28.39 20.26 -30.79
CA ASN A 93 -28.60 20.67 -29.41
C ASN A 93 -29.91 20.05 -28.92
N ALA A 94 -29.83 19.01 -28.09
CA ALA A 94 -30.93 18.55 -27.26
C ALA A 94 -30.53 18.78 -25.79
N PRO A 95 -31.43 19.31 -24.94
CA PRO A 95 -31.06 19.72 -23.59
C PRO A 95 -30.91 18.46 -22.72
N VAL A 96 -29.66 18.08 -22.43
CA VAL A 96 -29.41 17.10 -21.36
C VAL A 96 -29.53 17.84 -20.04
N SER A 97 -30.70 17.69 -19.44
CA SER A 97 -31.01 17.98 -18.05
C SER A 97 -29.87 17.51 -17.14
N GLU A 98 -29.19 18.44 -16.48
CA GLU A 98 -28.35 18.18 -15.31
C GLU A 98 -29.26 17.64 -14.20
N ALA A 99 -29.40 16.32 -14.15
CA ALA A 99 -29.94 15.65 -12.99
C ALA A 99 -28.88 15.70 -11.89
N GLU A 100 -29.15 16.50 -10.86
CA GLU A 100 -28.45 16.45 -9.57
C GLU A 100 -28.48 15.01 -9.05
N THR A 101 -27.35 14.31 -9.15
CA THR A 101 -27.20 13.00 -8.52
C THR A 101 -27.05 13.21 -7.02
N THR A 102 -28.15 13.09 -6.30
CA THR A 102 -28.15 12.91 -4.85
C THR A 102 -27.30 11.68 -4.51
N LYS A 103 -26.30 11.87 -3.65
CA LYS A 103 -25.41 10.80 -3.17
C LYS A 103 -26.26 9.65 -2.62
N PRO A 104 -26.23 8.43 -3.19
CA PRO A 104 -27.03 7.32 -2.67
C PRO A 104 -26.61 7.00 -1.24
N ALA A 105 -27.58 6.91 -0.34
CA ALA A 105 -27.37 6.31 0.96
C ALA A 105 -26.78 4.90 0.76
N ALA A 106 -25.75 4.55 1.52
CA ALA A 106 -25.06 3.27 1.41
C ALA A 106 -26.08 2.11 1.52
N VAL A 107 -26.42 1.49 0.39
CA VAL A 107 -27.38 0.40 0.33
C VAL A 107 -26.71 -0.83 0.96
N ALA A 108 -27.32 -1.39 2.01
CA ALA A 108 -26.83 -2.62 2.62
C ALA A 108 -27.13 -3.83 1.71
N PHE A 109 -26.13 -4.67 1.48
CA PHE A 109 -26.29 -5.92 0.73
C PHE A 109 -27.15 -6.92 1.52
N LYS A 110 -28.12 -7.56 0.85
CA LYS A 110 -29.02 -8.53 1.50
C LYS A 110 -28.37 -9.90 1.67
N ASP A 111 -27.53 -10.28 0.72
CA ASP A 111 -26.89 -11.59 0.59
C ASP A 111 -25.66 -11.78 1.48
N ILE A 112 -25.36 -10.83 2.38
CA ILE A 112 -24.25 -10.94 3.35
C ILE A 112 -24.70 -11.26 4.78
N ALA A 113 -26.01 -11.32 5.05
CA ALA A 113 -26.55 -11.38 6.41
C ALA A 113 -26.00 -12.55 7.25
N ASP A 114 -25.82 -13.71 6.64
CA ASP A 114 -25.39 -14.94 7.31
C ASP A 114 -23.86 -15.16 7.27
N LEU A 115 -23.10 -14.20 6.74
CA LEU A 115 -21.64 -14.33 6.65
C LEU A 115 -20.97 -14.05 7.99
N PRO A 116 -20.02 -14.88 8.45
CA PRO A 116 -19.17 -14.53 9.58
C PRO A 116 -18.38 -13.22 9.38
N THR A 117 -18.10 -12.86 8.12
CA THR A 117 -17.40 -11.63 7.73
C THR A 117 -18.31 -10.42 7.55
N GLN A 118 -19.63 -10.58 7.74
CA GLN A 118 -20.63 -9.51 7.61
C GLN A 118 -20.25 -8.22 8.36
N PRO A 119 -19.85 -8.24 9.65
CA PRO A 119 -19.53 -6.99 10.35
C PRO A 119 -18.33 -6.26 9.73
N LEU A 120 -17.36 -7.01 9.17
CA LEU A 120 -16.20 -6.42 8.49
C LEU A 120 -16.62 -5.75 7.19
N ILE A 121 -17.46 -6.43 6.40
CA ILE A 121 -17.99 -5.93 5.14
C ILE A 121 -18.84 -4.67 5.37
N ALA A 122 -19.67 -4.66 6.43
CA ALA A 122 -20.52 -3.53 6.77
C ALA A 122 -19.73 -2.23 7.02
N ASP A 123 -18.59 -2.31 7.71
CA ASP A 123 -17.73 -1.13 7.92
C ASP A 123 -17.08 -0.65 6.62
N LEU A 124 -16.69 -1.57 5.74
CA LEU A 124 -16.10 -1.22 4.45
C LEU A 124 -17.12 -0.56 3.50
N ILE A 125 -18.39 -0.94 3.57
CA ILE A 125 -19.50 -0.26 2.86
C ILE A 125 -19.66 1.17 3.38
N LYS A 126 -19.67 1.38 4.70
CA LYS A 126 -19.77 2.74 5.30
C LYS A 126 -18.58 3.63 4.91
N LEU A 127 -17.41 3.03 4.69
CA LEU A 127 -16.22 3.72 4.18
C LEU A 127 -16.24 3.93 2.66
N GLU A 128 -17.28 3.51 1.95
CA GLU A 128 -17.41 3.64 0.49
C GLU A 128 -16.28 2.90 -0.26
N ILE A 129 -15.74 1.84 0.34
CA ILE A 129 -14.67 1.00 -0.27
C ILE A 129 -15.28 -0.04 -1.20
N LEU A 130 -16.37 -0.67 -0.74
CA LEU A 130 -17.10 -1.69 -1.48
C LEU A 130 -18.32 -1.04 -2.11
N GLU A 131 -18.42 -1.15 -3.43
CA GLU A 131 -19.56 -0.66 -4.20
C GLU A 131 -20.48 -1.83 -4.54
N ALA A 132 -21.77 -1.54 -4.66
CA ALA A 132 -22.73 -2.53 -5.13
C ALA A 132 -22.45 -2.87 -6.58
N THR A 133 -22.35 -4.16 -6.89
CA THR A 133 -22.64 -4.61 -8.25
C THR A 133 -24.13 -4.40 -8.49
N ASP A 134 -24.52 -4.09 -9.72
CA ASP A 134 -25.93 -3.94 -10.11
C ASP A 134 -26.78 -5.08 -9.49
N ASP A 135 -28.01 -4.76 -9.08
CA ASP A 135 -28.97 -5.63 -8.35
C ASP A 135 -28.87 -5.71 -6.80
N GLN A 136 -28.15 -4.81 -6.12
CA GLN A 136 -28.08 -4.73 -4.64
C GLN A 136 -27.55 -5.99 -3.92
N ASN A 137 -26.87 -6.89 -4.64
CA ASN A 137 -26.24 -8.10 -4.09
C ASN A 137 -24.71 -7.95 -4.10
N PHE A 138 -24.04 -8.41 -3.05
CA PHE A 138 -22.58 -8.39 -2.93
C PHE A 138 -21.90 -9.55 -3.67
N GLN A 139 -22.63 -10.64 -3.88
CA GLN A 139 -22.18 -11.91 -4.45
C GLN A 139 -20.99 -12.51 -3.67
N PRO A 140 -21.12 -12.74 -2.35
CA PRO A 140 -19.99 -13.03 -1.47
C PRO A 140 -19.15 -14.24 -1.89
N TYR A 141 -19.79 -15.27 -2.44
CA TYR A 141 -19.17 -16.56 -2.79
C TYR A 141 -18.65 -16.63 -4.23
N GLU A 142 -18.82 -15.56 -5.01
CA GLU A 142 -18.15 -15.44 -6.29
C GLU A 142 -16.66 -15.16 -6.09
N SER A 143 -15.87 -15.62 -7.06
CA SER A 143 -14.44 -15.36 -7.05
C SER A 143 -14.17 -13.91 -7.47
N ILE A 144 -13.21 -13.27 -6.80
CA ILE A 144 -12.81 -11.90 -7.13
C ILE A 144 -11.65 -11.90 -8.13
N SER A 145 -11.71 -11.05 -9.15
CA SER A 145 -10.57 -10.86 -10.06
C SER A 145 -9.42 -10.16 -9.35
N ARG A 146 -8.20 -10.39 -9.84
CA ARG A 146 -7.01 -9.77 -9.29
C ARG A 146 -7.04 -8.25 -9.45
N GLY A 147 -7.52 -7.74 -10.58
CA GLY A 147 -7.69 -6.31 -10.83
C GLY A 147 -8.70 -5.67 -9.88
N GLU A 148 -9.85 -6.31 -9.65
CA GLU A 148 -10.86 -5.82 -8.72
C GLU A 148 -10.34 -5.80 -7.28
N TYR A 149 -9.64 -6.85 -6.85
CA TYR A 149 -9.00 -6.88 -5.53
C TYR A 149 -8.03 -5.71 -5.33
N MET A 150 -7.22 -5.38 -6.33
CA MET A 150 -6.29 -4.24 -6.24
C MET A 150 -7.00 -2.90 -6.11
N LEU A 151 -8.13 -2.72 -6.79
CA LEU A 151 -8.96 -1.51 -6.65
C LEU A 151 -9.48 -1.38 -5.22
N TRP A 152 -10.05 -2.46 -4.66
CA TRP A 152 -10.55 -2.47 -3.29
C TRP A 152 -9.43 -2.22 -2.29
N LEU A 153 -8.27 -2.87 -2.46
CA LEU A 153 -7.11 -2.70 -1.62
C LEU A 153 -6.61 -1.25 -1.62
N PHE A 154 -6.54 -0.61 -2.79
CA PHE A 154 -6.13 0.78 -2.91
C PHE A 154 -7.12 1.74 -2.23
N LYS A 155 -8.43 1.56 -2.48
CA LYS A 155 -9.49 2.33 -1.80
C LYS A 155 -9.39 2.16 -0.29
N ALA A 156 -9.28 0.91 0.20
CA ALA A 156 -9.15 0.61 1.61
C ALA A 156 -7.90 1.23 2.24
N HIS A 157 -6.75 1.09 1.58
CA HIS A 157 -5.51 1.68 2.04
C HIS A 157 -5.64 3.19 2.21
N ASN A 158 -6.20 3.90 1.23
CA ASN A 158 -6.31 5.35 1.29
C ASN A 158 -7.42 5.87 2.22
N ALA A 159 -8.45 5.07 2.48
CA ALA A 159 -9.50 5.39 3.44
C ALA A 159 -9.07 5.12 4.90
N ILE A 160 -8.35 4.03 5.14
CA ILE A 160 -8.03 3.53 6.49
C ILE A 160 -6.67 4.03 6.99
N SER A 161 -5.68 4.19 6.11
CA SER A 161 -4.36 4.66 6.51
C SER A 161 -4.37 6.13 6.95
N ARG A 162 -3.35 6.49 7.75
CA ARG A 162 -3.13 7.89 8.14
C ARG A 162 -2.81 8.76 6.92
N PRO A 163 -3.08 10.09 6.96
CA PRO A 163 -2.85 10.98 5.82
C PRO A 163 -1.44 10.87 5.19
N ALA A 164 -0.39 10.77 6.00
CA ALA A 164 0.99 10.65 5.54
C ALA A 164 1.31 9.32 4.83
N GLN A 165 0.44 8.32 4.94
CA GLN A 165 0.63 6.99 4.37
C GLN A 165 -0.20 6.76 3.10
N LYS A 166 -1.08 7.68 2.71
CA LYS A 166 -1.93 7.50 1.52
C LYS A 166 -1.08 7.33 0.26
N ILE A 167 -1.47 6.39 -0.60
CA ILE A 167 -0.82 6.11 -1.88
C ILE A 167 -1.44 7.03 -2.92
N ARG A 168 -0.59 7.79 -3.61
CA ARG A 168 -1.02 8.66 -4.71
C ARG A 168 -0.95 7.89 -6.02
N LEU A 169 -1.96 8.07 -6.86
CA LEU A 169 -1.83 7.68 -8.26
C LEU A 169 -0.80 8.61 -8.91
N ALA A 170 0.16 8.05 -9.62
CA ALA A 170 1.08 8.81 -10.45
C ALA A 170 0.69 8.61 -11.93
N PRO A 171 0.77 9.64 -12.79
CA PRO A 171 0.77 9.41 -14.22
C PRO A 171 1.96 8.52 -14.55
N THR A 172 1.71 7.37 -15.16
CA THR A 172 2.77 6.46 -15.58
C THR A 172 2.87 6.51 -17.09
N PHE A 173 4.06 6.87 -17.57
CA PHE A 173 4.37 6.93 -19.00
C PHE A 173 4.87 5.58 -19.52
N ASP A 174 5.45 4.77 -18.62
CA ASP A 174 5.96 3.43 -18.92
C ASP A 174 5.18 2.36 -18.14
N PRO A 175 4.42 1.47 -18.81
CA PRO A 175 3.75 0.34 -18.19
C PRO A 175 4.74 -0.64 -17.54
N GLU A 176 4.50 -1.07 -16.31
CA GLU A 176 5.32 -2.10 -15.65
C GLU A 176 4.93 -3.50 -16.17
N PHE A 177 3.65 -3.67 -16.48
CA PHE A 177 3.06 -4.92 -16.93
C PHE A 177 2.60 -4.86 -18.38
N THR A 178 2.79 -5.96 -19.10
CA THR A 178 2.52 -6.04 -20.55
C THR A 178 1.08 -6.40 -20.89
N ASP A 179 0.31 -6.89 -19.93
CA ASP A 179 -1.01 -7.52 -20.11
C ASP A 179 -2.16 -6.76 -19.43
N ILE A 180 -1.95 -5.50 -19.07
CA ILE A 180 -2.99 -4.62 -18.54
C ILE A 180 -3.07 -3.35 -19.39
N ASP A 181 -4.19 -3.20 -20.09
CA ASP A 181 -4.45 -2.03 -20.94
C ASP A 181 -4.55 -0.75 -20.10
N ALA A 182 -4.09 0.39 -20.65
CA ALA A 182 -4.15 1.68 -19.97
C ALA A 182 -5.57 2.14 -19.60
N LYS A 183 -6.59 1.62 -20.29
CA LYS A 183 -8.02 1.85 -20.02
C LYS A 183 -8.59 0.91 -18.96
N HIS A 184 -7.89 -0.16 -18.60
CA HIS A 184 -8.36 -1.08 -17.57
C HIS A 184 -8.46 -0.34 -16.22
N PRO A 185 -9.56 -0.45 -15.47
CA PRO A 185 -9.77 0.34 -14.24
C PRO A 185 -8.64 0.21 -13.21
N ALA A 186 -8.08 -1.01 -13.08
CA ALA A 186 -6.97 -1.28 -12.17
C ALA A 186 -5.60 -0.75 -12.63
N PHE A 187 -5.46 -0.30 -13.89
CA PHE A 187 -4.16 0.05 -14.48
C PHE A 187 -3.36 1.03 -13.61
N LYS A 188 -3.94 2.19 -13.30
CA LYS A 188 -3.24 3.24 -12.53
C LYS A 188 -2.88 2.77 -11.12
N VAL A 189 -3.74 1.97 -10.49
CA VAL A 189 -3.53 1.46 -9.13
C VAL A 189 -2.39 0.45 -9.11
N VAL A 190 -2.42 -0.52 -10.02
CA VAL A 190 -1.41 -1.56 -10.15
C VAL A 190 -0.05 -0.93 -10.44
N GLN A 191 0.00 0.02 -11.36
CA GLN A 191 1.19 0.81 -11.67
C GLN A 191 1.73 1.58 -10.47
N ALA A 192 0.86 2.28 -9.72
CA ALA A 192 1.28 3.03 -8.54
C ALA A 192 1.87 2.11 -7.46
N LEU A 193 1.29 0.93 -7.25
CA LEU A 193 1.77 -0.04 -6.27
C LEU A 193 3.08 -0.70 -6.69
N ALA A 194 3.23 -1.04 -7.97
CA ALA A 194 4.48 -1.57 -8.50
C ALA A 194 5.61 -0.53 -8.45
N ASN A 195 5.34 0.73 -8.81
CA ASN A 195 6.30 1.84 -8.68
C ASN A 195 6.64 2.16 -7.22
N ALA A 196 5.69 1.95 -6.32
CA ALA A 196 5.97 1.99 -4.89
C ALA A 196 6.84 0.80 -4.44
N GLY A 197 7.12 -0.20 -5.28
CA GLY A 197 8.00 -1.34 -4.97
C GLY A 197 7.29 -2.51 -4.30
N TYR A 198 5.95 -2.58 -4.37
CA TYR A 198 5.21 -3.75 -3.92
C TYR A 198 5.22 -4.84 -4.99
N SER A 199 5.39 -6.09 -4.56
CA SER A 199 5.33 -7.25 -5.45
C SER A 199 3.87 -7.58 -5.77
N VAL A 200 3.34 -6.96 -6.83
CA VAL A 200 1.93 -7.10 -7.25
C VAL A 200 1.74 -7.85 -8.57
N GLY A 201 2.82 -8.21 -9.28
CA GLY A 201 2.76 -8.98 -10.52
C GLY A 201 3.69 -10.19 -10.53
N TYR A 202 3.91 -10.73 -11.72
CA TYR A 202 4.74 -11.91 -11.96
C TYR A 202 6.10 -11.51 -12.56
N ASP A 203 7.07 -12.42 -12.46
CA ASP A 203 8.44 -12.17 -12.92
C ASP A 203 8.54 -12.03 -14.46
N ASP A 204 7.53 -12.51 -15.19
CA ASP A 204 7.38 -12.41 -16.65
C ASP A 204 6.80 -11.08 -17.13
N LYS A 205 6.70 -10.08 -16.23
CA LYS A 205 6.06 -8.78 -16.46
C LYS A 205 4.57 -8.85 -16.79
N THR A 206 3.88 -9.89 -16.35
CA THR A 206 2.41 -9.94 -16.38
C THR A 206 1.78 -9.57 -15.03
N PHE A 207 0.52 -9.16 -15.06
CA PHE A 207 -0.31 -8.88 -13.89
C PHE A 207 -1.57 -9.75 -13.85
N LYS A 208 -2.16 -10.12 -15.00
CA LYS A 208 -3.36 -10.95 -15.15
C LYS A 208 -4.60 -10.35 -14.46
N PRO A 209 -5.07 -9.16 -14.89
CA PRO A 209 -6.09 -8.41 -14.16
C PRO A 209 -7.44 -9.12 -14.06
N ASP A 210 -7.86 -9.82 -15.11
CA ASP A 210 -9.19 -10.43 -15.19
C ASP A 210 -9.23 -11.85 -14.60
N GLN A 211 -8.07 -12.41 -14.23
CA GLN A 211 -8.01 -13.73 -13.63
C GLN A 211 -8.39 -13.68 -12.15
N PRO A 212 -9.08 -14.70 -11.61
CA PRO A 212 -9.30 -14.82 -10.18
C PRO A 212 -7.97 -14.81 -9.40
N ILE A 213 -7.89 -14.01 -8.34
CA ILE A 213 -6.73 -14.02 -7.45
C ILE A 213 -6.74 -15.26 -6.56
N THR A 214 -5.60 -15.92 -6.37
CA THR A 214 -5.51 -17.06 -5.45
C THR A 214 -5.39 -16.61 -4.00
N ARG A 215 -5.71 -17.50 -3.04
CA ARG A 215 -5.59 -17.21 -1.60
C ARG A 215 -4.16 -16.84 -1.19
N GLU A 216 -3.14 -17.53 -1.70
CA GLU A 216 -1.74 -17.20 -1.39
C GLU A 216 -1.27 -15.86 -1.97
N GLU A 217 -1.75 -15.50 -3.16
CA GLU A 217 -1.44 -14.24 -3.82
C GLU A 217 -2.09 -13.07 -3.09
N MET A 218 -3.38 -13.22 -2.77
CA MET A 218 -4.14 -12.22 -2.01
C MET A 218 -3.48 -11.92 -0.66
N ILE A 219 -3.15 -12.95 0.11
CA ILE A 219 -2.47 -12.79 1.40
C ILE A 219 -1.08 -12.18 1.22
N SER A 220 -0.33 -12.58 0.19
CA SER A 220 1.00 -12.04 -0.05
C SER A 220 0.99 -10.55 -0.35
N ILE A 221 0.10 -10.11 -1.24
CA ILE A 221 -0.08 -8.69 -1.56
C ILE A 221 -0.49 -7.94 -0.30
N LYS A 222 -1.50 -8.45 0.43
CA LYS A 222 -2.02 -7.79 1.63
C LYS A 222 -0.96 -7.60 2.70
N VAL A 223 -0.21 -8.66 3.01
CA VAL A 223 0.87 -8.60 4.00
C VAL A 223 1.98 -7.67 3.53
N GLY A 224 2.27 -7.65 2.22
CA GLY A 224 3.21 -6.69 1.64
C GLY A 224 2.83 -5.24 1.92
N ILE A 225 1.55 -4.91 1.79
CA ILE A 225 1.02 -3.59 2.16
C ILE A 225 1.13 -3.33 3.68
N ASP A 226 0.77 -4.31 4.52
CA ASP A 226 0.73 -4.12 5.97
C ASP A 226 2.12 -4.04 6.63
N LYS A 227 3.08 -4.81 6.11
CA LYS A 227 4.37 -5.08 6.77
C LYS A 227 5.56 -4.51 6.00
N GLY A 228 5.40 -4.25 4.71
CA GLY A 228 6.45 -3.74 3.85
C GLY A 228 6.86 -4.71 2.73
N LYS A 229 7.83 -4.25 1.95
CA LYS A 229 8.20 -4.82 0.66
C LYS A 229 9.27 -5.91 0.80
N SER A 230 9.41 -6.75 -0.22
CA SER A 230 10.52 -7.71 -0.37
C SER A 230 10.75 -8.65 0.82
N ILE A 231 9.67 -9.26 1.33
CA ILE A 231 9.77 -10.22 2.44
C ILE A 231 10.40 -11.51 1.93
N LYS A 232 11.49 -11.95 2.58
CA LYS A 232 12.22 -13.15 2.17
C LYS A 232 11.39 -14.42 2.39
N PRO A 233 11.39 -15.36 1.43
CA PRO A 233 10.83 -16.69 1.62
C PRO A 233 11.37 -17.39 2.86
N VAL A 234 10.51 -18.15 3.53
CA VAL A 234 10.89 -19.06 4.62
C VAL A 234 10.76 -20.52 4.19
N SER A 235 11.31 -21.41 5.01
CA SER A 235 11.23 -22.86 4.78
C SER A 235 9.81 -23.42 5.05
N ALA A 236 9.49 -24.55 4.43
CA ALA A 236 8.24 -25.27 4.69
C ALA A 236 8.11 -25.71 6.16
N SER A 237 9.21 -26.03 6.85
CA SER A 237 9.17 -26.37 8.29
C SER A 237 8.83 -25.15 9.15
N SER A 238 9.39 -23.98 8.85
CA SER A 238 9.05 -22.72 9.52
C SER A 238 7.57 -22.35 9.32
N LEU A 239 7.06 -22.47 8.10
CA LEU A 239 5.65 -22.26 7.80
C LEU A 239 4.75 -23.27 8.53
N ARG A 240 5.11 -24.55 8.55
CA ARG A 240 4.36 -25.59 9.25
C ARG A 240 4.33 -25.36 10.77
N ALA A 241 5.43 -24.91 11.35
CA ALA A 241 5.49 -24.56 12.77
C ALA A 241 4.60 -23.36 13.10
N ALA A 242 4.53 -22.37 12.20
CA ALA A 242 3.72 -21.17 12.36
C ALA A 242 2.21 -21.45 12.24
N TRP A 243 1.80 -22.12 11.16
CA TRP A 243 0.39 -22.21 10.77
C TRP A 243 -0.24 -23.59 10.95
N LYS A 244 0.57 -24.65 10.95
CA LYS A 244 0.11 -26.05 11.04
C LYS A 244 -0.87 -26.48 9.94
N PHE A 245 -0.88 -25.78 8.79
CA PHE A 245 -1.70 -26.22 7.67
C PHE A 245 -1.27 -27.60 7.16
N SER A 246 -2.23 -28.40 6.70
CA SER A 246 -1.96 -29.72 6.13
C SER A 246 -1.32 -29.65 4.74
N ASP A 247 -1.52 -28.56 4.01
CA ASP A 247 -1.19 -28.34 2.59
C ASP A 247 -0.05 -27.33 2.36
N ILE A 248 0.86 -27.19 3.34
CA ILE A 248 2.01 -26.27 3.26
C ILE A 248 2.87 -26.50 1.99
N ALA A 249 2.90 -27.73 1.48
CA ALA A 249 3.67 -28.07 0.28
C ALA A 249 3.12 -27.43 -1.01
N GLU A 250 1.86 -26.98 -1.02
CA GLU A 250 1.23 -26.33 -2.17
C GLU A 250 1.48 -24.80 -2.20
N ILE A 251 1.97 -24.23 -1.11
CA ILE A 251 2.29 -22.80 -1.03
C ILE A 251 3.52 -22.54 -1.88
N ASP A 252 3.42 -21.60 -2.83
CA ASP A 252 4.59 -21.20 -3.61
C ASP A 252 5.66 -20.58 -2.68
N LYS A 253 6.92 -20.95 -2.90
CA LYS A 253 8.06 -20.41 -2.15
C LYS A 253 8.09 -18.89 -2.16
N ARG A 254 7.67 -18.23 -3.25
CA ARG A 254 7.63 -16.76 -3.32
C ARG A 254 6.64 -16.13 -2.32
N HIS A 255 5.61 -16.87 -1.92
CA HIS A 255 4.57 -16.42 -0.99
C HIS A 255 4.84 -16.82 0.45
N SER A 256 5.76 -17.77 0.69
CA SER A 256 5.99 -18.35 2.01
C SER A 256 6.39 -17.34 3.07
N GLY A 257 7.24 -16.37 2.70
CA GLY A 257 7.68 -15.31 3.60
C GLY A 257 6.53 -14.42 4.05
N TYR A 258 5.66 -14.03 3.13
CA TYR A 258 4.51 -13.18 3.42
C TYR A 258 3.48 -13.93 4.27
N ILE A 259 3.14 -15.17 3.91
CA ILE A 259 2.20 -15.99 4.69
C ILE A 259 2.74 -16.22 6.11
N TYR A 260 4.03 -16.49 6.27
CA TYR A 260 4.65 -16.58 7.60
C TYR A 260 4.51 -15.28 8.40
N ASN A 261 4.73 -14.13 7.76
CA ASN A 261 4.64 -12.82 8.41
C ASN A 261 3.21 -12.42 8.80
N ASP A 262 2.20 -12.98 8.13
CA ASP A 262 0.80 -12.71 8.47
C ASP A 262 0.43 -13.16 9.89
N LEU A 263 1.10 -14.19 10.43
CA LEU A 263 0.89 -14.65 11.80
C LEU A 263 1.15 -13.53 12.83
N PHE A 264 2.05 -12.60 12.49
CA PHE A 264 2.42 -11.49 13.36
C PHE A 264 1.62 -10.22 13.05
N THR A 265 0.65 -10.27 12.14
CA THR A 265 -0.33 -9.19 11.94
C THR A 265 -1.27 -9.19 13.14
N LYS A 266 -1.05 -8.25 14.06
CA LYS A 266 -1.87 -8.09 15.27
C LYS A 266 -3.05 -7.17 14.98
N GLY A 267 -4.24 -7.56 15.39
CA GLY A 267 -5.44 -6.75 15.22
C GLY A 267 -6.70 -7.43 15.74
N PRO A 268 -7.82 -6.70 15.83
CA PRO A 268 -9.12 -7.30 16.06
C PRO A 268 -9.38 -8.40 15.02
N GLN A 269 -9.89 -9.53 15.49
CA GLN A 269 -10.14 -10.73 14.66
C GLN A 269 -8.88 -11.36 14.02
N GLY A 270 -7.69 -11.06 14.55
CA GLY A 270 -6.46 -11.82 14.28
C GLY A 270 -5.67 -11.33 13.07
N SER A 271 -5.01 -12.28 12.41
CA SER A 271 -4.25 -12.10 11.15
C SER A 271 -5.16 -11.83 9.94
N ASN A 272 -4.59 -11.57 8.75
CA ASN A 272 -5.40 -11.44 7.53
C ASN A 272 -6.06 -12.79 7.17
N ILE A 273 -5.33 -13.90 7.34
CA ILE A 273 -5.85 -15.26 7.14
C ILE A 273 -7.03 -15.54 8.09
N GLU A 274 -6.90 -15.21 9.38
CA GLU A 274 -7.98 -15.45 10.35
C GLU A 274 -9.22 -14.59 10.07
N ARG A 275 -9.05 -13.32 9.68
CA ARG A 275 -10.18 -12.47 9.26
C ARG A 275 -10.90 -13.04 8.04
N ALA A 276 -10.14 -13.49 7.03
CA ALA A 276 -10.71 -13.95 5.77
C ALA A 276 -11.38 -15.33 5.87
N PHE A 277 -10.76 -16.25 6.62
CA PHE A 277 -11.09 -17.68 6.54
C PHE A 277 -11.45 -18.30 7.89
N GLY A 278 -11.31 -17.55 8.99
CA GLY A 278 -11.39 -18.10 10.34
C GLY A 278 -10.19 -18.99 10.69
N LYS A 279 -10.36 -19.82 11.72
CA LYS A 279 -9.35 -20.81 12.13
C LYS A 279 -9.47 -22.05 11.27
N ILE A 280 -8.52 -22.23 10.36
CA ILE A 280 -8.51 -23.31 9.37
C ILE A 280 -7.32 -24.26 9.57
N GLY A 281 -7.51 -25.54 9.24
CA GLY A 281 -6.44 -26.55 9.20
C GLY A 281 -5.83 -26.76 7.81
N THR A 282 -6.45 -26.23 6.76
CA THR A 282 -6.02 -26.37 5.35
C THR A 282 -6.18 -25.01 4.68
N PHE A 283 -5.11 -24.50 4.06
CA PHE A 283 -5.07 -23.12 3.55
C PHE A 283 -5.64 -22.97 2.14
N LYS A 284 -5.55 -24.01 1.32
CA LYS A 284 -5.90 -24.08 -0.10
C LYS A 284 -5.27 -22.96 -0.92
N PRO A 285 -3.92 -22.88 -0.97
CA PRO A 285 -3.20 -21.72 -1.49
C PRO A 285 -3.57 -21.37 -2.94
N LYS A 286 -3.85 -22.38 -3.78
CA LYS A 286 -4.19 -22.20 -5.20
C LYS A 286 -5.67 -21.94 -5.47
N GLN A 287 -6.54 -22.04 -4.46
CA GLN A 287 -7.96 -21.78 -4.63
C GLN A 287 -8.18 -20.28 -4.88
N ALA A 288 -9.07 -19.95 -5.82
CA ALA A 288 -9.53 -18.59 -6.05
C ALA A 288 -10.20 -18.02 -4.79
N ALA A 289 -9.78 -16.83 -4.36
CA ALA A 289 -10.35 -16.14 -3.23
C ALA A 289 -11.78 -15.66 -3.54
N LYS A 290 -12.65 -15.74 -2.54
CA LYS A 290 -14.03 -15.26 -2.64
C LYS A 290 -14.13 -13.79 -2.26
N ARG A 291 -15.14 -13.09 -2.80
CA ARG A 291 -15.35 -11.65 -2.55
C ARG A 291 -15.46 -11.32 -1.06
N HIS A 292 -16.15 -12.15 -0.27
CA HIS A 292 -16.24 -11.95 1.18
C HIS A 292 -14.91 -12.14 1.92
N GLU A 293 -14.09 -13.10 1.47
CA GLU A 293 -12.76 -13.38 2.04
C GLU A 293 -11.83 -12.20 1.74
N ALA A 294 -11.84 -11.72 0.50
CA ALA A 294 -11.09 -10.56 0.06
C ALA A 294 -11.44 -9.30 0.84
N ALA A 295 -12.72 -8.96 0.96
CA ALA A 295 -13.18 -7.83 1.76
C ALA A 295 -12.70 -7.91 3.20
N ALA A 296 -12.82 -9.08 3.85
CA ALA A 296 -12.39 -9.26 5.23
C ALA A 296 -10.88 -8.99 5.45
N THR A 297 -10.03 -9.28 4.46
CA THR A 297 -8.60 -8.92 4.56
C THR A 297 -8.38 -7.40 4.66
N LEU A 298 -9.24 -6.60 4.00
CA LEU A 298 -9.07 -5.14 3.83
C LEU A 298 -9.56 -4.31 5.02
N TRP A 299 -10.29 -4.90 5.96
CA TRP A 299 -10.85 -4.20 7.13
C TRP A 299 -9.79 -3.55 8.03
N GLN A 300 -8.54 -4.02 7.94
CA GLN A 300 -7.39 -3.45 8.63
C GLN A 300 -6.25 -3.20 7.65
N ILE A 301 -5.57 -2.05 7.80
CA ILE A 301 -4.37 -1.69 7.06
C ILE A 301 -3.27 -1.36 8.07
N GLY A 302 -2.23 -2.20 8.11
CA GLY A 302 -1.18 -2.11 9.13
C GLY A 302 -1.76 -2.22 10.55
N ARG A 303 -1.81 -1.09 11.28
CA ARG A 303 -2.41 -1.01 12.64
C ARG A 303 -3.69 -0.17 12.69
N GLU A 304 -4.08 0.41 11.57
CA GLU A 304 -5.30 1.21 11.43
C GLU A 304 -6.45 0.30 10.98
N THR A 305 -7.65 0.53 11.51
CA THR A 305 -8.83 -0.33 11.26
C THR A 305 -9.97 0.50 10.70
N ALA A 306 -10.91 -0.15 10.02
CA ALA A 306 -12.09 0.50 9.47
C ALA A 306 -12.90 1.28 10.53
N PRO A 307 -13.17 0.77 11.75
CA PRO A 307 -13.84 1.55 12.79
C PRO A 307 -13.10 2.83 13.17
N LYS A 308 -11.77 2.78 13.33
CA LYS A 308 -10.97 3.98 13.63
C LYS A 308 -11.03 4.99 12.49
N ALA A 309 -11.13 4.53 11.24
CA ALA A 309 -11.28 5.41 10.10
C ALA A 309 -12.66 6.08 10.07
N LEU A 310 -13.72 5.34 10.40
CA LEU A 310 -15.08 5.87 10.55
C LEU A 310 -15.15 6.93 11.65
N GLU A 311 -14.59 6.64 12.83
CA GLU A 311 -14.52 7.61 13.94
C GLU A 311 -13.80 8.91 13.56
N ARG A 312 -12.78 8.84 12.68
CA ARG A 312 -12.10 10.05 12.17
C ARG A 312 -12.99 10.82 11.20
N LYS A 313 -13.66 10.13 10.28
CA LYS A 313 -14.59 10.76 9.30
C LYS A 313 -15.74 11.47 10.02
N GLU A 314 -16.27 10.88 11.09
CA GLU A 314 -17.33 11.51 11.91
C GLU A 314 -16.84 12.80 12.58
N LYS A 315 -15.63 12.80 13.14
CA LYS A 315 -15.02 14.00 13.76
C LYS A 315 -14.69 15.12 12.78
N GLU A 316 -14.42 14.79 11.51
CA GLU A 316 -14.19 15.79 10.45
C GLU A 316 -15.49 16.47 9.99
N LEU A 317 -16.65 15.84 10.24
CA LEU A 317 -17.97 16.34 9.87
C LEU A 317 -18.69 17.10 11.00
N SER A 318 -18.23 16.97 12.24
CA SER A 318 -18.74 17.65 13.44
C SER A 318 -18.04 18.98 13.70
#